data_AF-A0A7L0GTV6-F1
#
_entry.id   AF-A0A7L0GTV6-F1
#
_cell.length_a   1.000
_cell.length_b   1.000
_cell.length_c   1.000
_cell.angle_alpha   90.00
_cell.angle_beta   90.00
_cell.angle_gamma   90.00
#
_symmetry.space_group_name_H-M   'P 1'
#
loop_
_entity.id
_entity.type
_entity.pdbx_description
1 polymer ?
#
loop_
_entity_poly.entity_id
_entity_poly.type
_entity_poly.pdbx_seq_one_letter_code
_entity_poly.pdbx_strand_id
1 'polypeptide(L)'
;VFSSVTSVLNMSVFKDQFVLEDLIQEIKKKSTALHFGPLQSNGHISVQGSFPAIKLLRDFLLLKAKSLSEKDKREESQSCRRPGRRLQQHRRSTETSNFIRDAEREKQMVVLDRDIFHYMKYYFPRTFLVNDDVVISDITDGDITTVYIENAGSRSDVGQVLKVKEKIENKFIKLHNVLRKERIYFEEHNRNEKQRCKWVCESLKPRYPYVLIVPYDTHIDVIGNSSEIFAFTEELSK
;
A
#
# COMPACT_ATOMS: atom_id res chain seq x y z
N VAL A 1 0.50 2.57 -16.69
CA VAL A 1 1.06 1.78 -15.57
C VAL A 1 0.66 2.49 -14.30
N PHE A 2 0.12 1.79 -13.30
CA PHE A 2 -0.21 2.40 -12.00
C PHE A 2 1.06 2.77 -11.24
N SER A 3 0.94 3.64 -10.25
CA SER A 3 2.05 4.22 -9.50
C SER A 3 3.01 3.15 -8.94
N SER A 4 4.31 3.37 -9.19
CA SER A 4 5.41 2.63 -8.56
C SER A 4 6.19 3.58 -7.68
N VAL A 5 6.64 3.11 -6.52
CA VAL A 5 7.48 3.88 -5.60
C VAL A 5 8.87 3.27 -5.52
N THR A 6 9.84 4.13 -5.26
CA THR A 6 11.22 3.74 -4.98
C THR A 6 11.52 4.03 -3.53
N SER A 7 11.97 3.01 -2.81
CA SER A 7 12.33 3.07 -1.39
C SER A 7 13.78 2.68 -1.20
N VAL A 8 14.49 3.38 -0.31
CA VAL A 8 15.84 3.01 0.10
C VAL A 8 15.76 2.23 1.41
N LEU A 9 16.27 1.01 1.41
CA LEU A 9 16.29 0.13 2.58
C LEU A 9 17.69 0.05 3.15
N ASN A 10 17.81 0.25 4.46
CA ASN A 10 19.03 -0.02 5.19
C ASN A 10 19.05 -1.48 5.66
N MET A 11 19.83 -2.32 4.98
CA MET A 11 20.00 -3.73 5.32
C MET A 11 21.10 -3.96 6.36
N SER A 12 21.84 -2.92 6.78
CA SER A 12 22.93 -3.06 7.75
C SER A 12 22.49 -3.67 9.07
N VAL A 13 21.21 -3.47 9.44
CA VAL A 13 20.58 -4.00 10.66
C VAL A 13 20.59 -5.53 10.71
N PHE A 14 20.73 -6.19 9.56
CA PHE A 14 20.74 -7.65 9.47
C PHE A 14 22.16 -8.25 9.35
N LYS A 15 23.21 -7.43 9.23
CA LYS A 15 24.59 -7.88 8.93
C LYS A 15 25.15 -8.84 9.99
N ASP A 16 24.78 -8.65 11.24
CA ASP A 16 25.34 -9.43 12.35
C ASP A 16 24.83 -10.88 12.38
N GLN A 17 23.68 -11.15 11.76
CA GLN A 17 23.02 -12.46 11.82
C GLN A 17 22.76 -13.09 10.44
N PHE A 18 22.83 -12.32 9.36
CA PHE A 18 22.59 -12.81 8.00
C PHE A 18 23.64 -12.30 7.02
N VAL A 19 23.97 -13.15 6.04
CA VAL A 19 24.63 -12.73 4.81
C VAL A 19 23.63 -11.90 4.01
N LEU A 20 23.93 -10.62 3.78
CA LEU A 20 22.97 -9.69 3.17
C LEU A 20 22.59 -10.11 1.76
N GLU A 21 23.55 -10.63 0.99
CA GLU A 21 23.36 -11.12 -0.36
C GLU A 21 22.32 -12.25 -0.39
N ASP A 22 22.40 -13.20 0.54
CA ASP A 22 21.46 -14.31 0.63
C ASP A 22 20.06 -13.84 1.04
N LEU A 23 19.97 -12.90 1.98
CA LEU A 23 18.69 -12.31 2.39
C LEU A 23 18.02 -11.58 1.22
N ILE A 24 18.79 -10.80 0.45
CA ILE A 24 18.29 -10.12 -0.75
C ILE A 24 17.84 -11.13 -1.81
N GLN A 25 18.56 -12.23 -2.00
CA GLN A 25 18.15 -13.31 -2.92
C GLN A 25 16.87 -14.00 -2.44
N GLU A 26 16.69 -14.23 -1.14
CA GLU A 26 15.44 -14.77 -0.59
C GLU A 26 14.26 -13.82 -0.88
N ILE A 27 14.46 -12.51 -0.67
CA ILE A 27 13.44 -11.50 -0.95
C ILE A 27 13.08 -11.47 -2.43
N LYS A 28 14.09 -11.45 -3.32
CA LYS A 28 13.88 -11.49 -4.78
C LYS A 28 13.09 -12.70 -5.22
N LYS A 29 13.36 -13.88 -4.64
CA LYS A 29 12.60 -15.10 -4.92
C LYS A 29 11.15 -15.01 -4.43
N LYS A 30 10.90 -14.34 -3.31
CA LYS A 30 9.55 -14.17 -2.73
C LYS A 30 8.71 -13.10 -3.39
N SER A 31 9.32 -12.11 -4.03
CA SER A 31 8.60 -10.99 -4.64
C SER A 31 9.17 -10.66 -6.01
N THR A 32 8.58 -11.30 -7.03
CA THR A 32 8.88 -11.03 -8.45
C THR A 32 8.36 -9.68 -8.94
N ALA A 33 7.48 -9.03 -8.16
CA ALA A 33 6.92 -7.71 -8.45
C ALA A 33 7.82 -6.53 -8.02
N LEU A 34 9.01 -6.81 -7.47
CA LEU A 34 9.95 -5.81 -6.98
C LEU A 34 11.23 -5.81 -7.82
N HIS A 35 11.73 -4.62 -8.12
CA HIS A 35 13.01 -4.39 -8.76
C HIS A 35 14.01 -3.88 -7.74
N PHE A 36 15.19 -4.50 -7.68
CA PHE A 36 16.23 -4.18 -6.71
C PHE A 36 17.44 -3.60 -7.42
N GLY A 37 17.90 -2.45 -6.92
CA GLY A 37 19.18 -1.87 -7.30
C GLY A 37 20.37 -2.65 -6.71
N PRO A 38 21.59 -2.18 -6.98
CA PRO A 38 22.79 -2.76 -6.40
C PRO A 38 22.82 -2.56 -4.87
N LEU A 39 23.32 -3.57 -4.15
CA LEU A 39 23.65 -3.42 -2.73
C LEU A 39 24.89 -2.53 -2.61
N GLN A 40 24.76 -1.43 -1.91
CA GLN A 40 25.86 -0.52 -1.63
C GLN A 40 26.72 -1.05 -0.47
N SER A 41 28.00 -0.67 -0.44
CA SER A 41 28.95 -1.05 0.62
C SER A 41 28.49 -0.64 2.03
N ASN A 42 27.77 0.48 2.12
CA ASN A 42 27.15 0.97 3.36
C ASN A 42 25.93 0.13 3.82
N GLY A 43 25.56 -0.94 3.09
CA GLY A 43 24.42 -1.80 3.40
C GLY A 43 23.06 -1.27 2.91
N HIS A 44 23.02 -0.21 2.10
CA HIS A 44 21.77 0.30 1.54
C HIS A 44 21.45 -0.34 0.19
N ILE A 45 20.15 -0.52 -0.09
CA ILE A 45 19.66 -0.99 -1.37
C ILE A 45 18.43 -0.18 -1.78
N SER A 46 18.37 0.21 -3.04
CA SER A 46 17.16 0.82 -3.62
C SER A 46 16.22 -0.27 -4.10
N VAL A 47 14.93 -0.14 -3.78
CA VAL A 47 13.88 -1.08 -4.19
C VAL A 47 12.74 -0.31 -4.82
N GLN A 48 12.38 -0.69 -6.04
CA GLN A 48 11.25 -0.12 -6.75
C GLN A 48 10.13 -1.15 -6.87
N GLY A 49 8.88 -0.70 -6.68
CA GLY A 49 7.72 -1.54 -6.91
C GLY A 49 6.41 -0.83 -6.56
N SER A 50 5.31 -1.53 -6.73
CA SER A 50 4.00 -1.02 -6.31
C SER A 50 3.88 -0.97 -4.79
N PHE A 51 2.99 -0.12 -4.28
CA PHE A 51 2.72 -0.02 -2.84
C PHE A 51 2.45 -1.39 -2.16
N PRO A 52 1.65 -2.31 -2.74
CA PRO A 52 1.45 -3.63 -2.16
C PRO A 52 2.73 -4.45 -2.03
N ALA A 53 3.57 -4.41 -3.06
CA ALA A 53 4.80 -5.18 -3.08
C ALA A 53 5.79 -4.64 -2.02
N ILE A 54 5.86 -3.31 -1.86
CA ILE A 54 6.67 -2.66 -0.82
C ILE A 54 6.12 -2.94 0.58
N LYS A 55 4.80 -3.00 0.75
CA LYS A 55 4.18 -3.40 2.03
C LYS A 55 4.54 -4.84 2.41
N LEU A 56 4.41 -5.79 1.48
CA LEU A 56 4.79 -7.19 1.72
C LEU A 56 6.27 -7.32 2.09
N LEU A 57 7.14 -6.54 1.43
CA LEU A 57 8.55 -6.47 1.78
C LEU A 57 8.77 -5.99 3.22
N ARG A 58 8.09 -4.90 3.62
CA ARG A 58 8.15 -4.39 4.99
C ARG A 58 7.73 -5.47 6.00
N ASP A 59 6.60 -6.13 5.76
CA ASP A 59 6.07 -7.14 6.67
C ASP A 59 7.03 -8.34 6.79
N PHE A 60 7.61 -8.78 5.68
CA PHE A 60 8.64 -9.81 5.67
C PHE A 60 9.89 -9.42 6.47
N LEU A 61 10.41 -8.21 6.27
CA LEU A 61 11.59 -7.71 6.99
C LEU A 61 11.31 -7.56 8.49
N LEU A 62 10.10 -7.13 8.87
CA LEU A 62 9.68 -7.06 10.26
C LEU A 62 9.63 -8.44 10.92
N LEU A 63 9.14 -9.47 10.21
CA LEU A 63 9.15 -10.85 10.71
C LEU A 63 10.58 -11.37 10.90
N LYS A 64 11.48 -11.10 9.95
CA LYS A 64 12.91 -11.42 10.10
C LYS A 64 13.51 -10.74 11.32
N ALA A 65 13.29 -9.44 11.49
CA ALA A 65 13.81 -8.69 12.64
C ALA A 65 13.28 -9.22 13.98
N LYS A 66 11.99 -9.57 14.08
CA LYS A 66 11.42 -10.18 15.30
C LYS A 66 12.07 -11.52 15.65
N SER A 67 12.35 -12.35 14.65
CA SER A 67 13.03 -13.64 14.88
C SER A 67 14.45 -13.49 15.45
N LEU A 68 15.10 -12.33 15.26
CA LEU A 68 16.38 -12.02 15.88
C LEU A 68 16.23 -11.72 17.37
N SER A 69 15.28 -10.85 17.71
CA SER A 69 15.04 -10.43 19.10
C SER A 69 14.65 -11.61 20.01
N GLU A 70 13.98 -12.64 19.48
CA GLU A 70 13.63 -13.84 20.25
C GLU A 70 14.83 -14.78 20.49
N LYS A 71 15.81 -14.81 19.58
CA LYS A 71 17.05 -15.58 19.77
C LYS A 71 17.92 -14.98 20.87
N ASP A 72 18.10 -13.66 20.86
CA ASP A 72 18.88 -12.96 21.89
C ASP A 72 18.29 -13.19 23.29
N LYS A 73 16.96 -13.21 23.43
CA LYS A 73 16.28 -13.49 24.70
C LYS A 73 16.43 -14.95 25.17
N ARG A 74 16.56 -15.93 24.28
CA ARG A 74 16.82 -17.34 24.66
C ARG A 74 18.28 -17.56 25.08
N GLU A 75 19.22 -16.83 24.47
CA GLU A 75 20.64 -16.90 24.84
C GLU A 75 20.95 -16.15 26.15
N GLU A 76 20.28 -15.01 26.41
CA GLU A 76 20.35 -14.32 27.71
C GLU A 76 19.71 -15.13 28.86
N SER A 77 18.64 -15.87 28.58
CA SER A 77 17.98 -16.70 29.61
C SER A 77 18.70 -18.04 29.89
N GLN A 78 19.67 -18.45 29.06
CA GLN A 78 20.51 -19.62 29.31
C GLN A 78 21.87 -19.30 29.96
N SER A 79 22.34 -18.06 29.92
CA SER A 79 23.68 -17.70 30.39
C SER A 79 23.77 -17.24 31.87
N CYS A 80 22.64 -17.04 32.57
CA CYS A 80 22.64 -16.65 33.98
C CYS A 80 22.13 -17.77 34.92
N ARG A 81 22.95 -18.81 35.12
CA ARG A 81 22.87 -19.66 36.32
C ARG A 81 24.23 -19.79 36.99
N ARG A 82 24.58 -18.82 37.86
CA ARG A 82 25.50 -19.03 38.98
C ARG A 82 24.98 -18.37 40.26
N PRO A 83 25.30 -18.92 41.44
CA PRO A 83 24.44 -18.84 42.60
C PRO A 83 24.87 -17.77 43.63
N GLY A 84 23.89 -17.01 44.11
CA GLY A 84 23.78 -16.50 45.48
C GLY A 84 24.69 -15.34 45.93
N ARG A 85 24.09 -14.16 46.17
CA ARG A 85 23.87 -13.62 47.54
C ARG A 85 23.30 -12.18 47.53
N ARG A 86 22.22 -12.04 48.31
CA ARG A 86 21.77 -10.91 49.15
C ARG A 86 21.26 -9.62 48.51
N LEU A 87 20.03 -9.29 48.93
CA LEU A 87 19.33 -8.02 48.84
C LEU A 87 20.25 -6.81 49.09
N GLN A 88 20.09 -5.76 48.29
CA GLN A 88 19.70 -4.45 48.81
C GLN A 88 19.05 -3.57 47.73
N GLN A 89 18.28 -2.63 48.25
CA GLN A 89 17.14 -1.93 47.70
C GLN A 89 17.56 -0.66 46.96
N HIS A 90 16.70 -0.22 46.02
CA HIS A 90 16.48 1.20 45.68
C HIS A 90 17.34 1.86 44.58
N ARG A 91 16.84 1.87 43.34
CA ARG A 91 16.28 3.07 42.69
C ARG A 91 15.69 2.72 41.33
N ARG A 92 14.41 3.05 41.15
CA ARG A 92 13.74 3.07 39.85
C ARG A 92 14.47 4.11 38.97
N SER A 93 15.13 3.66 37.91
CA SER A 93 15.31 4.49 36.71
C SER A 93 14.36 3.96 35.65
N THR A 94 13.21 4.59 35.58
CA THR A 94 12.27 4.47 34.48
C THR A 94 12.76 5.41 33.40
N GLU A 95 13.62 4.93 32.51
CA GLU A 95 13.89 5.62 31.24
C GLU A 95 13.16 4.86 30.13
N THR A 96 11.88 5.21 30.03
CA THR A 96 11.15 5.49 28.78
C THR A 96 11.78 4.94 27.51
N SER A 97 11.46 3.68 27.19
CA SER A 97 11.39 3.28 25.78
C SER A 97 10.21 4.04 25.17
N ASN A 98 10.49 5.22 24.61
CA ASN A 98 9.57 5.99 23.80
C ASN A 98 9.32 5.24 22.48
N PHE A 99 8.60 4.13 22.54
CA PHE A 99 7.61 3.90 21.51
C PHE A 99 6.53 4.91 21.81
N ILE A 100 6.50 5.99 21.03
CA ILE A 100 5.36 6.87 20.90
C ILE A 100 4.20 5.97 20.46
N ARG A 101 3.54 5.33 21.43
CA ARG A 101 2.12 5.05 21.35
C ARG A 101 1.51 6.43 21.38
N ASP A 102 1.40 6.99 20.18
CA ASP A 102 0.70 8.24 20.01
C ASP A 102 -0.66 8.05 20.65
N ALA A 103 -0.96 8.92 21.62
CA ALA A 103 -2.28 9.04 22.19
C ALA A 103 -3.21 9.80 21.22
N GLU A 104 -2.96 9.68 19.91
CA GLU A 104 -3.91 9.98 18.86
C GLU A 104 -4.82 8.78 18.70
N ARG A 105 -6.13 9.03 18.77
CA ARG A 105 -7.19 8.06 18.51
C ARG A 105 -6.78 7.11 17.40
N GLU A 106 -6.99 5.83 17.63
CA GLU A 106 -6.65 4.64 16.83
C GLU A 106 -6.95 4.74 15.32
N LYS A 107 -6.23 5.61 14.63
CA LYS A 107 -6.42 6.00 13.24
C LYS A 107 -5.57 5.11 12.38
N GLN A 108 -6.22 4.27 11.58
CA GLN A 108 -5.54 3.49 10.56
C GLN A 108 -5.50 4.29 9.26
N MET A 109 -4.41 4.13 8.50
CA MET A 109 -4.29 4.72 7.18
C MET A 109 -3.93 3.66 6.14
N VAL A 110 -4.39 3.88 4.91
CA VAL A 110 -4.05 3.10 3.72
C VAL A 110 -3.68 4.06 2.60
N VAL A 111 -2.53 3.85 1.97
CA VAL A 111 -2.10 4.61 0.80
C VAL A 111 -2.40 3.81 -0.46
N LEU A 112 -3.12 4.42 -1.39
CA LEU A 112 -3.64 3.80 -2.60
C LEU A 112 -3.21 4.61 -3.83
N ASP A 113 -3.07 3.94 -4.96
CA ASP A 113 -3.02 4.61 -6.26
C ASP A 113 -4.34 5.34 -6.53
N ARG A 114 -4.26 6.60 -6.98
CA ARG A 114 -5.43 7.47 -7.18
C ARG A 114 -6.44 6.89 -8.18
N ASP A 115 -5.97 6.33 -9.28
CA ASP A 115 -6.83 5.82 -10.35
C ASP A 115 -7.57 4.56 -9.90
N ILE A 116 -6.87 3.66 -9.20
CA ILE A 116 -7.49 2.46 -8.62
C ILE A 116 -8.47 2.84 -7.51
N PHE A 117 -8.13 3.83 -6.66
CA PHE A 117 -9.04 4.33 -5.63
C PHE A 117 -10.33 4.87 -6.26
N HIS A 118 -10.22 5.68 -7.33
CA HIS A 118 -11.38 6.20 -8.05
C HIS A 118 -12.24 5.06 -8.64
N TYR A 119 -11.60 4.06 -9.25
CA TYR A 119 -12.28 2.85 -9.73
C TYR A 119 -13.02 2.10 -8.62
N MET A 120 -12.39 1.94 -7.45
CA MET A 120 -13.02 1.32 -6.28
C MET A 120 -14.22 2.12 -5.78
N LYS A 121 -14.10 3.45 -5.71
CA LYS A 121 -15.17 4.34 -5.21
C LYS A 121 -16.39 4.28 -6.12
N TYR A 122 -16.18 4.18 -7.43
CA TYR A 122 -17.25 4.10 -8.43
C TYR A 122 -17.94 2.72 -8.46
N TYR A 123 -17.17 1.63 -8.60
CA TYR A 123 -17.75 0.28 -8.81
C TYR A 123 -17.99 -0.51 -7.54
N PHE A 124 -17.28 -0.19 -6.46
CA PHE A 124 -17.39 -0.88 -5.18
C PHE A 124 -17.59 0.10 -4.03
N PRO A 125 -18.62 0.97 -4.07
CA PRO A 125 -18.87 1.95 -3.01
C PRO A 125 -19.07 1.26 -1.65
N ARG A 126 -19.60 0.02 -1.66
CA ARG A 126 -19.74 -0.83 -0.45
C ARG A 126 -18.42 -1.20 0.24
N THR A 127 -17.28 -0.97 -0.40
CA THR A 127 -15.96 -1.12 0.21
C THR A 127 -15.67 0.00 1.19
N PHE A 128 -16.25 1.18 0.94
CA PHE A 128 -16.13 2.39 1.75
C PHE A 128 -17.43 2.75 2.47
N LEU A 129 -18.46 1.91 2.38
CA LEU A 129 -19.67 2.10 3.18
C LEU A 129 -19.34 1.86 4.65
N VAL A 130 -19.59 2.92 5.40
CA VAL A 130 -19.44 3.08 6.83
C VAL A 130 -20.57 2.34 7.54
N ASN A 131 -20.24 1.46 8.48
CA ASN A 131 -21.18 1.09 9.56
C ASN A 131 -21.08 2.19 10.62
N ASP A 132 -22.12 2.41 11.44
CA ASP A 132 -22.17 3.51 12.43
C ASP A 132 -20.93 3.66 13.35
N ASP A 133 -20.10 2.61 13.44
CA ASP A 133 -18.89 2.54 14.25
C ASP A 133 -17.57 3.02 13.59
N VAL A 134 -17.52 3.26 12.26
CA VAL A 134 -16.25 3.54 11.54
C VAL A 134 -16.35 4.72 10.57
N VAL A 135 -15.57 5.78 10.75
CA VAL A 135 -15.48 6.91 9.82
C VAL A 135 -14.35 6.69 8.81
N ILE A 136 -14.63 6.92 7.52
CA ILE A 136 -13.62 6.89 6.45
C ILE A 136 -13.50 8.28 5.84
N SER A 137 -12.29 8.80 5.74
CA SER A 137 -11.98 10.03 5.00
C SER A 137 -10.82 9.81 4.04
N ASP A 138 -10.74 10.59 2.97
CA ASP A 138 -9.70 10.46 1.95
C ASP A 138 -9.05 11.80 1.62
N ILE A 139 -7.72 11.80 1.45
CA ILE A 139 -6.90 12.92 0.99
C ILE A 139 -6.14 12.46 -0.25
N THR A 140 -6.34 13.14 -1.37
CA THR A 140 -5.61 12.89 -2.61
C THR A 140 -4.45 13.88 -2.74
N ASP A 141 -3.26 13.36 -3.01
CA ASP A 141 -2.04 14.11 -3.29
C ASP A 141 -1.37 13.53 -4.55
N GLY A 142 -1.39 14.29 -5.64
CA GLY A 142 -0.85 13.84 -6.93
C GLY A 142 -1.47 12.51 -7.40
N ASP A 143 -0.62 11.49 -7.54
CA ASP A 143 -0.98 10.15 -8.03
C ASP A 143 -1.41 9.19 -6.91
N ILE A 144 -1.44 9.64 -5.65
CA ILE A 144 -1.81 8.83 -4.50
C ILE A 144 -3.04 9.37 -3.78
N THR A 145 -3.79 8.47 -3.18
CA THR A 145 -4.86 8.79 -2.22
C THR A 145 -4.57 8.10 -0.91
N THR A 146 -4.48 8.88 0.17
CA THR A 146 -4.41 8.37 1.53
C THR A 146 -5.82 8.31 2.11
N VAL A 147 -6.24 7.10 2.47
CA VAL A 147 -7.52 6.83 3.12
C VAL A 147 -7.29 6.64 4.60
N TYR A 148 -7.93 7.48 5.41
CA TYR A 148 -7.95 7.38 6.86
C TYR A 148 -9.21 6.66 7.32
N ILE A 149 -9.03 5.77 8.28
CA ILE A 149 -10.08 4.93 8.85
C ILE A 149 -10.01 5.14 10.36
N GLU A 150 -11.07 5.72 10.89
CA GLU A 150 -11.17 6.15 12.28
C GLU A 150 -12.37 5.48 12.96
N ASN A 151 -12.26 5.28 14.26
CA ASN A 151 -13.36 4.82 15.09
C ASN A 151 -14.35 5.97 15.33
N ALA A 152 -15.64 5.75 15.04
CA ALA A 152 -16.68 6.77 15.19
C ALA A 152 -17.05 7.04 16.66
N GLY A 153 -16.70 6.15 17.59
CA GLY A 153 -17.03 6.27 19.01
C GLY A 153 -15.94 5.73 19.95
N SER A 154 -16.08 6.03 21.24
CA SER A 154 -15.15 5.59 22.30
C SER A 154 -15.25 4.11 22.66
N ARG A 155 -16.19 3.38 22.06
CA ARG A 155 -16.50 1.97 22.34
C ARG A 155 -16.32 1.04 21.15
N SER A 156 -15.91 1.53 19.98
CA SER A 156 -15.81 0.68 18.81
C SER A 156 -14.55 -0.21 18.88
N ASP A 157 -14.74 -1.45 18.47
CA ASP A 157 -13.73 -2.50 18.50
C ASP A 157 -12.61 -2.18 17.50
N VAL A 158 -11.37 -2.10 18.00
CA VAL A 158 -10.12 -1.98 17.21
C VAL A 158 -10.09 -2.97 16.04
N GLY A 159 -10.65 -4.16 16.25
CA GLY A 159 -10.76 -5.21 15.25
C GLY A 159 -11.59 -4.80 14.03
N GLN A 160 -12.58 -3.91 14.17
CA GLN A 160 -13.41 -3.46 13.05
C GLN A 160 -12.64 -2.53 12.10
N VAL A 161 -11.88 -1.57 12.64
CA VAL A 161 -11.04 -0.67 11.84
C VAL A 161 -10.00 -1.46 11.06
N LEU A 162 -9.37 -2.46 11.70
CA LEU A 162 -8.41 -3.34 11.03
C LEU A 162 -9.07 -4.19 9.94
N LYS A 163 -10.27 -4.75 10.17
CA LYS A 163 -11.01 -5.50 9.14
C LYS A 163 -11.36 -4.62 7.94
N VAL A 164 -11.79 -3.38 8.16
CA VAL A 164 -12.09 -2.43 7.08
C VAL A 164 -10.82 -2.09 6.29
N LYS A 165 -9.72 -1.84 7.00
CA LYS A 165 -8.40 -1.61 6.40
C LYS A 165 -7.98 -2.77 5.50
N GLU A 166 -8.00 -3.99 6.03
CA GLU A 166 -7.63 -5.20 5.28
C GLU A 166 -8.54 -5.43 4.08
N LYS A 167 -9.86 -5.15 4.21
CA LYS A 167 -10.81 -5.27 3.10
C LYS A 167 -10.47 -4.30 1.96
N ILE A 168 -10.16 -3.05 2.28
CA ILE A 168 -9.74 -2.02 1.30
C ILE A 168 -8.45 -2.46 0.62
N GLU A 169 -7.43 -2.84 1.39
CA GLU A 169 -6.12 -3.26 0.87
C GLU A 169 -6.23 -4.51 -0.01
N ASN A 170 -6.93 -5.55 0.44
CA ASN A 170 -7.10 -6.78 -0.33
C ASN A 170 -7.83 -6.52 -1.66
N LYS A 171 -8.81 -5.62 -1.68
CA LYS A 171 -9.51 -5.24 -2.90
C LYS A 171 -8.60 -4.44 -3.83
N PHE A 172 -7.83 -3.51 -3.28
CA PHE A 172 -6.85 -2.72 -4.02
C PHE A 172 -5.81 -3.61 -4.70
N ILE A 173 -5.22 -4.58 -3.98
CA ILE A 173 -4.21 -5.51 -4.52
C ILE A 173 -4.76 -6.28 -5.72
N LYS A 174 -5.98 -6.80 -5.59
CA LYS A 174 -6.64 -7.53 -6.69
C LYS A 174 -6.82 -6.64 -7.91
N LEU A 175 -7.29 -5.40 -7.72
CA LEU A 175 -7.53 -4.47 -8.82
C LEU A 175 -6.23 -3.96 -9.45
N HIS A 176 -5.19 -3.70 -8.66
CA HIS A 176 -3.88 -3.28 -9.16
C HIS A 176 -3.29 -4.26 -10.19
N ASN A 177 -3.53 -5.56 -10.00
CA ASN A 177 -3.01 -6.58 -10.91
C ASN A 177 -3.80 -6.69 -12.22
N VAL A 178 -5.12 -6.47 -12.16
CA VAL A 178 -6.03 -6.72 -13.28
C VAL A 178 -6.31 -5.46 -14.11
N LEU A 179 -6.46 -4.31 -13.46
CA LEU A 179 -6.81 -3.08 -14.14
C LEU A 179 -5.64 -2.59 -15.01
N ARG A 180 -5.99 -1.84 -16.03
CA ARG A 180 -5.09 -1.07 -16.88
C ARG A 180 -5.66 0.33 -17.01
N LYS A 181 -4.82 1.25 -17.48
CA LYS A 181 -5.17 2.64 -17.73
C LYS A 181 -4.67 3.00 -19.11
N GLU A 182 -5.56 3.57 -19.92
CA GLU A 182 -5.25 4.12 -21.23
C GLU A 182 -5.69 5.57 -21.29
N ARG A 183 -4.93 6.40 -22.00
CA ARG A 183 -5.15 7.84 -22.08
C ARG A 183 -5.36 8.24 -23.53
N ILE A 184 -6.51 8.85 -23.79
CA ILE A 184 -6.89 9.36 -25.11
C ILE A 184 -6.78 10.87 -25.08
N TYR A 185 -5.82 11.43 -25.81
CA TYR A 185 -5.62 12.87 -25.89
C TYR A 185 -6.59 13.51 -26.88
N PHE A 186 -7.05 14.71 -26.57
CA PHE A 186 -7.73 15.55 -27.57
C PHE A 186 -6.67 16.23 -28.42
N GLU A 187 -6.91 16.34 -29.73
CA GLU A 187 -6.11 17.27 -30.52
C GLU A 187 -6.35 18.68 -29.97
N GLU A 188 -5.25 19.36 -29.65
CA GLU A 188 -5.30 20.68 -29.08
C GLU A 188 -6.06 21.56 -30.07
N HIS A 189 -7.24 22.05 -29.67
CA HIS A 189 -8.01 23.19 -30.22
C HIS A 189 -9.43 22.90 -30.75
N ASN A 190 -9.94 21.66 -30.73
CA ASN A 190 -11.30 21.40 -31.21
C ASN A 190 -12.31 21.04 -30.09
N ARG A 191 -13.11 22.02 -29.64
CA ARG A 191 -14.22 21.79 -28.70
C ARG A 191 -15.21 20.73 -29.19
N ASN A 192 -15.39 20.61 -30.50
CA ASN A 192 -16.31 19.65 -31.09
C ASN A 192 -15.78 18.22 -30.97
N GLU A 193 -14.47 18.00 -31.06
CA GLU A 193 -13.86 16.68 -30.86
C GLU A 193 -13.94 16.25 -29.40
N LYS A 194 -13.62 17.13 -28.45
CA LYS A 194 -13.80 16.85 -27.02
C LYS A 194 -15.24 16.42 -26.72
N GLN A 195 -16.22 17.14 -27.28
CA GLN A 195 -17.62 16.79 -27.09
C GLN A 195 -17.97 15.47 -27.78
N ARG A 196 -17.52 15.26 -29.02
CA ARG A 196 -17.72 14.01 -29.76
C ARG A 196 -17.16 12.80 -29.02
N CYS A 197 -15.91 12.86 -28.57
CA CYS A 197 -15.29 11.77 -27.79
C CYS A 197 -16.09 11.47 -26.52
N LYS A 198 -16.53 12.50 -25.79
CA LYS A 198 -17.40 12.29 -24.61
C LYS A 198 -18.71 11.59 -24.99
N TRP A 199 -19.39 12.03 -26.04
CA TRP A 199 -20.63 11.40 -26.51
C TRP A 199 -20.43 9.93 -26.90
N VAL A 200 -19.35 9.62 -27.63
CA VAL A 200 -19.06 8.24 -28.02
C VAL A 200 -18.77 7.40 -26.77
N CYS A 201 -17.96 7.89 -25.84
CA CYS A 201 -17.69 7.20 -24.58
C CYS A 201 -18.98 6.89 -23.78
N GLU A 202 -19.91 7.85 -23.68
CA GLU A 202 -21.21 7.63 -23.03
C GLU A 202 -22.06 6.61 -23.78
N SER A 203 -22.03 6.61 -25.11
CA SER A 203 -22.76 5.63 -25.94
C SER A 203 -22.22 4.21 -25.81
N LEU A 204 -20.91 4.07 -25.55
CA LEU A 204 -20.23 2.78 -25.36
C LEU A 204 -20.37 2.26 -23.92
N LYS A 205 -20.65 3.13 -22.95
CA LYS A 205 -20.74 2.78 -21.53
C LYS A 205 -21.67 1.59 -21.23
N PRO A 206 -22.86 1.43 -21.86
CA PRO A 206 -23.72 0.28 -21.62
C PRO A 206 -23.12 -1.06 -22.08
N ARG A 207 -22.26 -1.05 -23.11
CA ARG A 207 -21.57 -2.25 -23.62
C ARG A 207 -20.36 -2.61 -22.76
N TYR A 208 -19.75 -1.62 -22.12
CA TYR A 208 -18.55 -1.75 -21.31
C TYR A 208 -18.81 -1.28 -19.87
N PRO A 209 -19.67 -1.98 -19.11
CA PRO A 209 -20.14 -1.51 -17.81
C PRO A 209 -19.02 -1.37 -16.79
N TYR A 210 -17.94 -2.16 -16.89
CA TYR A 210 -16.80 -2.13 -15.96
C TYR A 210 -15.64 -1.22 -16.40
N VAL A 211 -15.80 -0.44 -17.47
CA VAL A 211 -14.80 0.53 -17.90
C VAL A 211 -15.12 1.90 -17.29
N LEU A 212 -14.29 2.38 -16.37
CA LEU A 212 -14.37 3.74 -15.82
C LEU A 212 -13.81 4.74 -16.84
N ILE A 213 -14.56 5.80 -17.10
CA ILE A 213 -14.17 6.90 -17.98
C ILE A 213 -14.01 8.14 -17.09
N VAL A 214 -12.81 8.72 -17.07
CA VAL A 214 -12.48 9.91 -16.29
C VAL A 214 -12.12 11.04 -17.25
N PRO A 215 -13.03 12.00 -17.49
CA PRO A 215 -12.76 13.10 -18.39
C PRO A 215 -11.87 14.15 -17.73
N TYR A 216 -10.84 14.59 -18.45
CA TYR A 216 -10.01 15.75 -18.12
C TYR A 216 -10.15 16.83 -19.19
N ASP A 217 -9.44 17.95 -19.01
CA ASP A 217 -9.48 19.02 -19.98
C ASP A 217 -8.70 18.74 -21.25
N THR A 218 -7.58 18.02 -21.13
CA THR A 218 -6.66 17.69 -22.23
C THR A 218 -6.81 16.27 -22.76
N HIS A 219 -7.46 15.38 -22.00
CA HIS A 219 -7.57 13.96 -22.33
C HIS A 219 -8.75 13.28 -21.63
N ILE A 220 -8.98 12.03 -21.98
CA ILE A 220 -9.85 11.09 -21.25
C ILE A 220 -8.98 9.94 -20.76
N ASP A 221 -9.03 9.65 -19.46
CA ASP A 221 -8.45 8.43 -18.91
C ASP A 221 -9.52 7.33 -18.88
N VAL A 222 -9.17 6.16 -19.41
CA VAL A 222 -10.02 4.97 -19.48
C VAL A 222 -9.38 3.89 -18.60
N ILE A 223 -10.11 3.41 -17.60
CA ILE A 223 -9.61 2.46 -16.59
C ILE A 223 -10.54 1.24 -16.55
N GLY A 224 -9.99 0.05 -16.68
CA GLY A 224 -10.75 -1.19 -16.78
C GLY A 224 -9.84 -2.40 -16.92
N ASN A 225 -10.41 -3.58 -17.16
CA ASN A 225 -9.59 -4.76 -17.46
C ASN A 225 -8.97 -4.64 -18.85
N SER A 226 -7.79 -5.24 -19.05
CA SER A 226 -7.04 -5.10 -20.31
C SER A 226 -7.84 -5.46 -21.57
N SER A 227 -8.67 -6.51 -21.51
CA SER A 227 -9.51 -6.94 -22.64
C SER A 227 -10.62 -5.96 -22.95
N GLU A 228 -11.25 -5.39 -21.91
CA GLU A 228 -12.34 -4.43 -22.06
C GLU A 228 -11.84 -3.08 -22.56
N ILE A 229 -10.70 -2.61 -22.06
CA ILE A 229 -10.07 -1.37 -22.56
C ILE A 229 -9.70 -1.51 -24.03
N PHE A 230 -9.09 -2.62 -24.42
CA PHE A 230 -8.71 -2.86 -25.81
C PHE A 230 -9.93 -2.81 -26.74
N ALA A 231 -10.99 -3.54 -26.40
CA ALA A 231 -12.22 -3.53 -27.20
C ALA A 231 -12.91 -2.16 -27.21
N PHE A 232 -12.94 -1.46 -26.06
CA PHE A 232 -13.52 -0.12 -25.94
C PHE A 232 -12.77 0.89 -26.82
N THR A 233 -11.44 0.86 -26.82
CA THR A 233 -10.60 1.80 -27.58
C THR A 233 -10.62 1.50 -29.08
N GLU A 234 -10.71 0.24 -29.48
CA GLU A 234 -10.97 -0.15 -30.87
C GLU A 234 -12.34 0.37 -31.35
N GLU A 235 -13.39 0.27 -30.53
CA GLU A 235 -14.71 0.82 -30.89
C GLU A 235 -14.75 2.35 -30.90
N LEU A 236 -14.00 3.01 -30.02
CA LEU A 236 -13.89 4.47 -29.99
C LEU A 236 -13.18 5.02 -31.23
N SER A 237 -12.28 4.24 -31.82
CA SER A 237 -11.48 4.62 -33.00
C SER A 237 -12.19 4.36 -34.34
N LYS A 238 -13.40 3.79 -34.32
CA LYS A 238 -14.25 3.56 -35.50
C LYS A 238 -15.15 4.78 -35.78
#